data_AF-K9LBJ9-F1
#
_entry.id   AF-K9LBJ9-F1
#
_cell.length_a   1.000
_cell.length_b   1.000
_cell.length_c   1.000
_cell.angle_alpha   90.00
_cell.angle_beta   90.00
_cell.angle_gamma   90.00
#
_symmetry.space_group_name_H-M   'P 1'
#
loop_
_entity.id
_entity.type
_entity.pdbx_description
1 polymer ?
#
loop_
_entity_poly.entity_id
_entity_poly.type
_entity_poly.pdbx_seq_one_letter_code
_entity_poly.pdbx_strand_id
1 'polypeptide(L)'
;FASCCPGWVKYLEQAHPDMIKHLSSCKSPNSMMSPVLKEMLPKQQEGWKREDIVVVSIMPCTAKKFEVKRDELKTGSTPDTDYVLTTQELGRMIKEAGIDFNTLESSCPDKHFGEYTGAGTIFGASGGVAEAAVRTAYEVATGKDMPKVDVDGLRGVSNRSREVDLDLDGTKVTVRVVSTMKEAERSLAEIKNGTAKFQLLEVMACPGG
;
A
#
# COMPACT_ATOMS: atom_id res chain seq x y z
N PHE A 1 -3.21 -11.06 6.02
CA PHE A 1 -2.63 -9.76 6.45
C PHE A 1 -2.28 -8.94 5.24
N ALA A 2 -2.51 -7.62 5.28
CA ALA A 2 -1.95 -6.72 4.28
C ALA A 2 -0.42 -6.72 4.35
N SER A 3 0.24 -6.58 3.20
CA SER A 3 1.71 -6.67 3.03
C SER A 3 2.34 -5.35 2.53
N CYS A 4 1.56 -4.30 2.34
CA CYS A 4 2.01 -3.07 1.67
C CYS A 4 2.84 -2.12 2.57
N CYS A 5 2.75 -2.26 3.90
CA CYS A 5 3.51 -1.47 4.88
C CYS A 5 4.85 -2.16 5.19
N PRO A 6 6.00 -1.64 4.73
CA PRO A 6 7.29 -2.32 4.92
C PRO A 6 7.74 -2.38 6.39
N GLY A 7 7.31 -1.41 7.23
CA GLY A 7 7.56 -1.46 8.67
C GLY A 7 6.87 -2.65 9.33
N TRP A 8 5.63 -2.93 8.93
CA TRP A 8 4.89 -4.11 9.38
C TRP A 8 5.53 -5.42 8.91
N VAL A 9 5.87 -5.52 7.62
CA VAL A 9 6.50 -6.72 7.07
C VAL A 9 7.81 -7.03 7.80
N LYS A 10 8.69 -6.03 7.96
CA LYS A 10 9.97 -6.21 8.66
C LYS A 10 9.78 -6.62 10.13
N TYR A 11 8.80 -6.04 10.81
CA TYR A 11 8.47 -6.44 12.18
C TYR A 11 8.06 -7.90 12.24
N LEU A 12 7.16 -8.32 11.35
CA LEU A 12 6.68 -9.70 11.32
C LEU A 12 7.83 -10.68 11.03
N GLU A 13 8.73 -10.34 10.11
CA GLU A 13 9.91 -11.14 9.78
C GLU A 13 10.86 -11.35 10.97
N GLN A 14 11.01 -10.33 11.82
CA GLN A 14 11.95 -10.36 12.94
C GLN A 14 11.34 -10.95 14.21
N ALA A 15 10.09 -10.58 14.53
CA ALA A 15 9.46 -10.90 15.81
C ALA A 15 8.48 -12.09 15.73
N HIS A 16 7.87 -12.33 14.57
CA HIS A 16 6.86 -13.39 14.39
C HIS A 16 7.02 -14.13 13.05
N PRO A 17 8.20 -14.74 12.81
CA PRO A 17 8.43 -15.48 11.57
C PRO A 17 7.41 -16.61 11.35
N ASP A 18 6.84 -17.15 12.43
CA ASP A 18 5.76 -18.14 12.42
C ASP A 18 4.47 -17.64 11.73
N MET A 19 4.30 -16.33 11.64
CA MET A 19 3.10 -15.68 11.11
C MET A 19 3.26 -15.14 9.68
N ILE A 20 4.45 -15.22 9.08
CA ILE A 20 4.75 -14.68 7.74
C ILE A 20 3.81 -15.25 6.67
N LYS A 21 3.45 -16.53 6.77
CA LYS A 21 2.56 -17.22 5.81
C LYS A 21 1.16 -16.58 5.68
N HIS A 22 0.78 -15.71 6.62
CA HIS A 22 -0.49 -14.98 6.57
C HIS A 22 -0.39 -13.64 5.83
N LEU A 23 0.81 -13.16 5.48
CA LEU A 23 0.96 -12.00 4.61
C LEU A 23 0.41 -12.31 3.23
N SER A 24 -0.29 -11.34 2.64
CA SER A 24 -0.64 -11.38 1.23
C SER A 24 0.63 -11.51 0.40
N SER A 25 0.59 -12.38 -0.62
CA SER A 25 1.68 -12.53 -1.60
C SER A 25 1.84 -11.31 -2.49
N CYS A 26 0.89 -10.38 -2.48
CA CYS A 26 0.97 -9.11 -3.18
C CYS A 26 2.20 -8.31 -2.73
N LYS A 27 3.02 -7.86 -3.68
CA LYS A 27 4.01 -6.79 -3.48
C LYS A 27 3.28 -5.49 -3.05
N SER A 28 4.00 -4.52 -2.49
CA SER A 28 3.40 -3.20 -2.25
C SER A 28 3.13 -2.46 -3.56
N PRO A 29 2.22 -1.45 -3.60
CA PRO A 29 1.93 -0.71 -4.83
C PRO A 29 3.18 -0.14 -5.52
N ASN A 30 4.13 0.39 -4.73
CA ASN A 30 5.43 0.85 -5.23
C ASN A 30 6.19 -0.25 -5.98
N SER A 31 6.29 -1.41 -5.34
CA SER A 31 7.07 -2.55 -5.80
C SER A 31 6.36 -3.36 -6.88
N MET A 32 5.06 -3.12 -7.08
CA MET A 32 4.30 -3.59 -8.24
C MET A 32 4.48 -2.67 -9.46
N MET A 33 4.35 -1.35 -9.26
CA MET A 33 4.38 -0.38 -10.37
C MET A 33 5.76 -0.29 -11.02
N SER A 34 6.83 -0.27 -10.22
CA SER A 34 8.19 -0.07 -10.73
C SER A 34 8.63 -1.08 -11.80
N PRO A 35 8.48 -2.41 -11.62
CA PRO A 35 8.83 -3.36 -12.67
C PRO A 35 7.91 -3.22 -13.90
N VAL A 36 6.62 -2.89 -13.70
CA VAL A 36 5.69 -2.64 -14.82
C VAL A 36 6.17 -1.48 -15.68
N LEU A 37 6.56 -0.35 -15.09
CA LEU A 37 7.11 0.80 -15.83
C LEU A 37 8.35 0.39 -16.63
N LYS A 38 9.29 -0.30 -15.97
CA LYS A 38 10.55 -0.74 -16.58
C LYS A 38 10.39 -1.80 -17.68
N GLU A 39 9.28 -2.53 -17.71
CA GLU A 39 8.99 -3.53 -18.77
C GLU A 39 8.09 -3.00 -19.88
N MET A 40 7.18 -2.08 -19.56
CA MET A 40 6.15 -1.63 -20.51
C MET A 40 6.58 -0.39 -21.29
N LEU A 41 7.30 0.56 -20.69
CA LEU A 41 7.77 1.75 -21.39
C LEU A 41 8.70 1.41 -22.58
N PRO A 42 9.65 0.46 -22.49
CA PRO A 42 10.47 0.04 -23.64
C PRO A 42 9.66 -0.53 -24.81
N LYS A 43 8.48 -1.11 -24.52
CA LYS A 43 7.59 -1.65 -25.56
C LYS A 43 6.76 -0.56 -26.24
N GLN A 44 6.60 0.59 -25.60
CA GLN A 44 5.81 1.72 -26.09
C GLN A 44 6.67 2.81 -26.73
N GLN A 45 7.96 2.88 -26.38
CA GLN A 45 8.89 3.88 -26.88
C GLN A 45 10.03 3.20 -27.64
N GLU A 46 10.10 3.42 -28.95
CA GLU A 46 11.12 2.81 -29.80
C GLU A 46 12.52 3.25 -29.35
N GLY A 47 13.44 2.28 -29.27
CA GLY A 47 14.83 2.51 -28.89
C GLY A 47 15.09 2.59 -27.38
N TRP A 48 14.06 2.63 -26.54
CA TRP A 48 14.23 2.61 -25.08
C TRP A 48 14.51 1.19 -24.60
N LYS A 49 15.41 1.06 -23.62
CA LYS A 49 15.66 -0.18 -22.90
C LYS A 49 15.31 -0.02 -21.43
N ARG A 50 15.23 -1.15 -20.73
CA ARG A 50 14.98 -1.18 -19.28
C ARG A 50 16.03 -0.36 -18.52
N GLU A 51 17.28 -0.45 -18.95
CA GLU A 51 18.43 0.19 -18.31
C GLU A 51 18.41 1.72 -18.48
N ASP A 52 17.66 2.23 -19.46
CA ASP A 52 17.52 3.66 -19.72
C ASP A 52 16.45 4.31 -18.81
N ILE A 53 15.67 3.50 -18.09
CA ILE A 53 14.55 3.96 -17.27
C ILE A 53 14.96 4.05 -15.80
N VAL A 54 14.90 5.27 -15.27
CA VAL A 54 15.07 5.55 -13.84
C VAL A 54 13.70 5.78 -13.20
N VAL A 55 13.33 4.91 -12.27
CA VAL A 55 12.10 5.00 -11.48
C VAL A 55 12.42 5.67 -10.14
N VAL A 56 11.90 6.88 -9.95
CA VAL A 56 11.96 7.63 -8.69
C VAL A 56 10.60 7.62 -8.03
N SER A 57 10.54 7.07 -6.83
CA SER A 57 9.32 6.95 -6.05
C SER A 57 9.28 8.00 -4.94
N ILE A 58 8.16 8.72 -4.83
CA ILE A 58 7.94 9.72 -3.78
C ILE A 58 7.03 9.12 -2.72
N MET A 59 7.52 9.02 -1.48
CA MET A 59 6.86 8.28 -0.41
C MET A 59 6.79 9.08 0.89
N PRO A 60 5.67 9.03 1.64
CA PRO A 60 5.60 9.60 2.98
C PRO A 60 6.29 8.71 4.04
N CYS A 61 7.21 7.83 3.63
CA CYS A 61 7.74 6.76 4.47
C CYS A 61 9.23 6.53 4.24
N THR A 62 10.02 6.47 5.31
CA THR A 62 11.45 6.12 5.26
C THR A 62 11.68 4.62 5.06
N ALA A 63 10.78 3.77 5.58
CA ALA A 63 10.89 2.32 5.44
C ALA A 63 10.74 1.85 3.97
N LYS A 64 10.12 2.66 3.09
CA LYS A 64 10.11 2.41 1.65
C LYS A 64 11.52 2.43 1.04
N LYS A 65 12.45 3.24 1.57
CA LYS A 65 13.86 3.22 1.15
C LYS A 65 14.56 1.90 1.48
N PHE A 66 14.12 1.21 2.54
CA PHE A 66 14.60 -0.13 2.87
C PHE A 66 13.94 -1.18 1.96
N GLU A 67 12.63 -1.07 1.72
CA GLU A 67 11.90 -2.00 0.88
C GLU A 67 12.52 -2.16 -0.51
N VAL A 68 12.80 -1.06 -1.21
CA VAL A 68 13.35 -1.11 -2.58
C VAL A 68 14.75 -1.71 -2.69
N LYS A 69 15.44 -1.93 -1.55
CA LYS A 69 16.76 -2.57 -1.49
C LYS A 69 16.68 -4.08 -1.23
N ARG A 70 15.48 -4.64 -1.08
CA ARG A 70 15.29 -6.07 -0.84
C ARG A 70 15.66 -6.87 -2.10
N ASP A 71 16.36 -7.98 -1.89
CA ASP A 71 16.93 -8.79 -2.98
C ASP A 71 15.88 -9.41 -3.90
N GLU A 72 14.67 -9.64 -3.41
CA GLU A 72 13.53 -10.14 -4.19
C GLU A 72 12.79 -9.06 -4.99
N LEU A 73 13.17 -7.78 -4.84
CA LEU A 73 12.60 -6.63 -5.55
C LEU A 73 13.56 -6.06 -6.60
N LYS A 74 14.28 -6.98 -7.25
CA LYS A 74 15.18 -6.69 -8.38
C LYS A 74 14.89 -7.66 -9.53
N THR A 75 15.15 -7.20 -10.74
CA THR A 75 15.13 -8.03 -11.94
C THR A 75 16.57 -8.21 -12.41
N GLY A 76 17.08 -9.45 -12.34
CA GLY A 76 18.50 -9.72 -12.55
C GLY A 76 19.35 -9.10 -11.44
N SER A 77 20.29 -8.22 -11.80
CA SER A 77 21.12 -7.47 -10.85
C SER A 77 20.61 -6.04 -10.59
N THR A 78 19.52 -5.62 -11.22
CA THR A 78 19.06 -4.23 -11.21
C THR A 78 17.81 -4.08 -10.34
N PRO A 79 17.80 -3.16 -9.35
CA PRO A 79 16.61 -2.85 -8.57
C PRO A 79 15.41 -2.48 -9.45
N ASP A 80 14.22 -2.93 -9.07
CA ASP A 80 13.00 -2.56 -9.80
C ASP A 80 12.69 -1.07 -9.62
N THR A 81 12.89 -0.52 -8.42
CA THR A 81 12.83 0.93 -8.12
C THR A 81 14.24 1.45 -7.86
N ASP A 82 14.66 2.53 -8.54
CA ASP A 82 16.03 3.06 -8.44
C ASP A 82 16.19 3.96 -7.21
N TYR A 83 15.22 4.85 -6.97
CA TYR A 83 15.27 5.81 -5.88
C TYR A 83 13.95 5.94 -5.16
N VAL A 84 14.03 6.18 -3.85
CA VAL A 84 12.87 6.58 -3.03
C VAL A 84 13.23 7.89 -2.33
N LEU A 85 12.45 8.93 -2.60
CA LEU A 85 12.53 10.22 -1.92
C LEU A 85 11.35 10.33 -0.95
N THR A 86 11.61 10.90 0.22
CA THR A 86 10.53 11.28 1.12
C THR A 86 9.82 12.53 0.61
N THR A 87 8.58 12.76 1.06
CA THR A 87 7.86 14.01 0.80
C THR A 87 8.67 15.25 1.25
N GLN A 88 9.45 15.13 2.32
CA GLN A 88 10.32 16.21 2.79
C GLN A 88 11.49 16.48 1.83
N GLU A 89 12.10 15.44 1.26
CA GLU A 89 13.18 15.57 0.28
C GLU A 89 12.68 16.20 -1.01
N LEU A 90 11.51 15.77 -1.53
CA LEU A 90 10.88 16.42 -2.67
C LEU A 90 10.57 17.90 -2.37
N GLY A 91 10.02 18.20 -1.19
CA GLY A 91 9.72 19.58 -0.79
C GLY A 91 10.98 20.46 -0.70
N ARG A 92 12.14 19.91 -0.36
CA ARG A 92 13.43 20.63 -0.41
C ARG A 92 13.88 20.86 -1.84
N MET A 93 13.83 19.85 -2.70
CA MET A 93 14.19 19.97 -4.11
C MET A 93 13.37 21.04 -4.83
N ILE A 94 12.05 21.11 -4.58
CA ILE A 94 11.17 22.15 -5.15
C ILE A 94 11.63 23.55 -4.72
N LYS A 95 11.95 23.73 -3.44
CA LYS A 95 12.45 25.02 -2.90
C LYS A 95 13.82 25.39 -3.45
N GLU A 96 14.74 24.44 -3.53
CA GLU A 96 16.10 24.64 -4.05
C GLU A 96 16.11 24.96 -5.55
N ALA A 97 15.13 24.45 -6.30
CA ALA A 97 14.91 24.81 -7.70
C ALA A 97 14.30 26.21 -7.89
N GLY A 98 13.95 26.93 -6.81
CA GLY A 98 13.34 28.26 -6.87
C GLY A 98 11.87 28.25 -7.31
N ILE A 99 11.17 27.11 -7.20
CA ILE A 99 9.78 26.96 -7.61
C ILE A 99 8.85 27.41 -6.47
N ASP A 100 7.98 28.40 -6.73
CA ASP A 100 6.89 28.75 -5.82
C ASP A 100 5.69 27.82 -6.02
N PHE A 101 5.67 26.74 -5.23
CA PHE A 101 4.66 25.68 -5.30
C PHE A 101 3.22 26.19 -5.19
N ASN A 102 2.97 27.26 -4.43
CA ASN A 102 1.61 27.77 -4.19
C ASN A 102 1.02 28.50 -5.41
N THR A 103 1.85 28.80 -6.40
CA THR A 103 1.46 29.52 -7.62
C THR A 103 1.33 28.62 -8.84
N LEU A 104 1.66 27.33 -8.70
CA LEU A 104 1.60 26.38 -9.80
C LEU A 104 0.16 26.14 -10.25
N GLU A 105 -0.05 26.15 -11.57
CA GLU A 105 -1.30 25.69 -12.16
C GLU A 105 -1.40 24.16 -12.06
N SER A 106 -2.63 23.67 -11.88
CA SER A 106 -2.88 22.24 -11.85
C SER A 106 -2.67 21.63 -13.24
N SER A 107 -2.02 20.48 -13.29
CA SER A 107 -1.83 19.69 -14.50
C SER A 107 -2.27 18.24 -14.27
N CYS A 108 -2.62 17.55 -15.35
CA CYS A 108 -2.97 16.13 -15.29
C CYS A 108 -1.68 15.28 -15.28
N PRO A 109 -1.70 14.12 -14.61
CA PRO A 109 -0.62 13.14 -14.76
C PRO A 109 -0.58 12.61 -16.20
N ASP A 110 0.54 11.98 -16.56
CA ASP A 110 0.67 11.32 -17.85
C ASP A 110 -0.38 10.23 -18.03
N LYS A 111 -0.91 10.12 -19.26
CA LYS A 111 -2.00 9.17 -19.58
C LYS A 111 -1.59 7.71 -19.39
N HIS A 112 -0.30 7.39 -19.52
CA HIS A 112 0.22 6.05 -19.33
C HIS A 112 0.61 5.87 -17.87
N PHE A 113 -0.10 5.00 -17.14
CA PHE A 113 0.13 4.68 -15.72
C PHE A 113 -0.19 5.79 -14.69
N GLY A 114 -0.74 6.93 -15.12
CA GLY A 114 -1.17 8.02 -14.21
C GLY A 114 -2.62 7.94 -13.73
N GLU A 115 -3.45 7.07 -14.32
CA GLU A 115 -4.84 6.89 -13.89
C GLU A 115 -4.93 6.10 -12.58
N TYR A 116 -5.83 6.53 -11.68
CA TYR A 116 -6.12 5.84 -10.42
C TYR A 116 -7.61 5.98 -10.07
N THR A 117 -8.13 5.00 -9.33
CA THR A 117 -9.51 5.04 -8.82
C THR A 117 -9.56 5.66 -7.43
N GLY A 118 -10.76 6.02 -6.96
CA GLY A 118 -10.96 6.47 -5.58
C GLY A 118 -10.53 5.44 -4.53
N ALA A 119 -10.53 4.14 -4.87
CA ALA A 119 -9.98 3.10 -4.01
C ALA A 119 -8.45 3.22 -3.87
N GLY A 120 -7.73 3.57 -4.94
CA GLY A 120 -6.29 3.84 -4.88
C GLY A 120 -5.94 5.08 -4.06
N THR A 121 -6.76 6.14 -4.16
CA THR A 121 -6.53 7.40 -3.43
C THR A 121 -6.52 7.24 -1.91
N ILE A 122 -7.34 6.34 -1.36
CA ILE A 122 -7.48 6.19 0.09
C ILE A 122 -6.38 5.36 0.75
N PHE A 123 -5.47 4.71 -0.02
CA PHE A 123 -4.41 3.83 0.52
C PHE A 123 -3.51 4.49 1.58
N GLY A 124 -3.35 5.82 1.52
CA GLY A 124 -2.50 6.56 2.45
C GLY A 124 -3.10 6.74 3.85
N ALA A 125 -4.39 6.45 4.03
CA ALA A 125 -5.05 6.52 5.33
C ALA A 125 -5.23 5.12 5.93
N SER A 126 -5.12 5.01 7.25
CA SER A 126 -5.42 3.76 7.97
C SER A 126 -6.86 3.32 7.69
N GLY A 127 -7.01 2.09 7.21
CA GLY A 127 -8.25 1.48 6.77
C GLY A 127 -8.50 1.61 5.28
N GLY A 128 -7.75 2.44 4.57
CA GLY A 128 -7.93 2.65 3.14
C GLY A 128 -7.56 1.44 2.29
N VAL A 129 -6.56 0.66 2.71
CA VAL A 129 -6.17 -0.58 1.99
C VAL A 129 -7.24 -1.65 2.18
N ALA A 130 -7.73 -1.82 3.40
CA ALA A 130 -8.82 -2.73 3.73
C ALA A 130 -10.11 -2.33 2.99
N GLU A 131 -10.48 -1.06 3.00
CA GLU A 131 -11.66 -0.56 2.30
C GLU A 131 -11.55 -0.77 0.79
N ALA A 132 -10.40 -0.46 0.18
CA ALA A 132 -10.16 -0.72 -1.23
C ALA A 132 -10.24 -2.22 -1.59
N ALA A 133 -9.67 -3.08 -0.74
CA ALA A 133 -9.73 -4.52 -0.90
C ALA A 133 -11.17 -5.04 -0.80
N VAL A 134 -11.96 -4.53 0.15
CA VAL A 134 -13.37 -4.89 0.34
C VAL A 134 -14.22 -4.52 -0.87
N ARG A 135 -14.06 -3.30 -1.41
CA ARG A 135 -14.80 -2.84 -2.60
C ARG A 135 -14.65 -3.83 -3.76
N THR A 136 -13.39 -4.20 -4.03
CA THR A 136 -13.08 -5.14 -5.12
C THR A 136 -13.50 -6.57 -4.79
N ALA A 137 -13.28 -7.02 -3.55
CA ALA A 137 -13.63 -8.37 -3.12
C ALA A 137 -15.14 -8.62 -3.17
N TYR A 138 -15.96 -7.61 -2.87
CA TYR A 138 -17.41 -7.71 -2.98
C TYR A 138 -17.84 -7.99 -4.43
N GLU A 139 -17.37 -7.18 -5.39
CA GLU A 139 -17.71 -7.37 -6.81
C GLU A 139 -17.20 -8.70 -7.35
N VAL A 140 -15.96 -9.08 -7.00
CA VAL A 140 -15.37 -10.36 -7.43
C VAL A 140 -16.13 -11.56 -6.86
N ALA A 141 -16.54 -11.50 -5.58
CA ALA A 141 -17.21 -12.62 -4.93
C ALA A 141 -18.69 -12.76 -5.34
N THR A 142 -19.36 -11.63 -5.60
CA THR A 142 -20.82 -11.60 -5.80
C THR A 142 -21.24 -11.40 -7.25
N GLY A 143 -20.34 -10.91 -8.11
CA GLY A 143 -20.63 -10.50 -9.48
C GLY A 143 -21.54 -9.26 -9.58
N LYS A 144 -21.73 -8.53 -8.48
CA LYS A 144 -22.62 -7.36 -8.38
C LYS A 144 -21.85 -6.15 -7.87
N ASP A 145 -22.26 -4.97 -8.30
CA ASP A 145 -21.73 -3.71 -7.78
C ASP A 145 -22.02 -3.58 -6.28
N MET A 146 -21.03 -3.09 -5.53
CA MET A 146 -21.19 -2.86 -4.10
C MET A 146 -22.20 -1.71 -3.87
N PRO A 147 -23.33 -1.93 -3.16
CA PRO A 147 -24.38 -0.91 -3.03
C PRO A 147 -23.90 0.39 -2.37
N LYS A 148 -22.94 0.28 -1.44
CA LYS A 148 -22.28 1.41 -0.80
C LYS A 148 -20.78 1.14 -0.74
N VAL A 149 -20.02 1.87 -1.54
CA VAL A 149 -18.55 1.73 -1.61
C VAL A 149 -17.83 2.27 -0.37
N ASP A 150 -18.46 3.20 0.36
CA ASP A 150 -17.91 3.78 1.57
C ASP A 150 -18.13 2.88 2.79
N VAL A 151 -17.02 2.40 3.38
CA VAL A 151 -17.04 1.56 4.58
C VAL A 151 -16.58 2.38 5.78
N ASP A 152 -17.46 3.27 6.25
CA ASP A 152 -17.15 4.30 7.26
C ASP A 152 -16.52 3.74 8.54
N GLY A 153 -16.90 2.53 8.97
CA GLY A 153 -16.34 1.89 10.17
C GLY A 153 -14.85 1.55 10.08
N LEU A 154 -14.29 1.49 8.87
CA LEU A 154 -12.84 1.28 8.67
C LEU A 154 -12.05 2.60 8.74
N ARG A 155 -12.73 3.74 8.60
CA ARG A 155 -12.11 5.07 8.55
C ARG A 155 -11.88 5.66 9.95
N GLY A 156 -11.04 6.68 10.00
CA GLY A 156 -10.77 7.47 11.20
C GLY A 156 -9.45 7.12 11.88
N VAL A 157 -8.95 8.07 12.68
CA VAL A 157 -7.61 8.00 13.29
C VAL A 157 -7.62 8.10 14.81
N SER A 158 -8.76 8.41 15.42
CA SER A 158 -8.90 8.51 16.89
C SER A 158 -8.80 7.15 17.56
N ASN A 159 -9.55 6.17 17.04
CA ASN A 159 -9.44 4.77 17.44
C ASN A 159 -8.34 4.08 16.59
N ARG A 160 -7.40 3.40 17.24
CA ARG A 160 -6.24 2.75 16.59
C ARG A 160 -6.48 1.29 16.20
N SER A 161 -7.58 0.69 16.65
CA SER A 161 -8.02 -0.67 16.30
C SER A 161 -9.51 -0.66 16.01
N ARG A 162 -9.88 -0.97 14.76
CA ARG A 162 -11.26 -0.92 14.28
C ARG A 162 -11.61 -2.25 13.64
N GLU A 163 -12.83 -2.73 13.89
CA GLU A 163 -13.39 -3.91 13.26
C GLU A 163 -14.71 -3.58 12.61
N VAL A 164 -14.94 -4.15 11.43
CA VAL A 164 -16.21 -4.04 10.71
C VAL A 164 -16.59 -5.41 10.21
N ASP A 165 -17.82 -5.82 10.51
CA ASP A 165 -18.45 -6.98 9.91
C ASP A 165 -19.10 -6.58 8.59
N LEU A 166 -18.78 -7.33 7.55
CA LEU A 166 -19.27 -7.14 6.19
C LEU A 166 -20.01 -8.39 5.74
N ASP A 167 -21.06 -8.18 4.94
CA ASP A 167 -21.82 -9.27 4.32
C ASP A 167 -21.58 -9.26 2.82
N LEU A 168 -20.89 -10.30 2.33
CA LEU A 168 -20.61 -10.51 0.91
C LEU A 168 -21.60 -11.57 0.39
N ASP A 169 -22.83 -11.14 0.11
CA ASP A 169 -23.93 -11.97 -0.41
C ASP A 169 -24.19 -13.25 0.39
N GLY A 170 -24.27 -13.12 1.71
CA GLY A 170 -24.48 -14.20 2.68
C GLY A 170 -23.21 -14.67 3.38
N THR A 171 -22.02 -14.30 2.88
CA THR A 171 -20.74 -14.62 3.51
C THR A 171 -20.32 -13.48 4.45
N LYS A 172 -20.39 -13.74 5.76
CA LYS A 172 -19.94 -12.77 6.78
C LYS A 172 -18.42 -12.76 6.88
N VAL A 173 -17.83 -11.59 6.67
CA VAL A 173 -16.38 -11.35 6.76
C VAL A 173 -16.14 -10.21 7.73
N THR A 174 -15.37 -10.47 8.77
CA THR A 174 -14.89 -9.44 9.70
C THR A 174 -13.53 -8.94 9.24
N VAL A 175 -13.43 -7.63 9.08
CA VAL A 175 -12.19 -6.94 8.69
C VAL A 175 -11.70 -6.13 9.87
N ARG A 176 -10.45 -6.34 10.27
CA ARG A 176 -9.76 -5.54 11.28
C ARG A 176 -8.74 -4.62 10.64
N VAL A 177 -8.73 -3.37 11.09
CA VAL A 177 -7.73 -2.37 10.74
C VAL A 177 -7.06 -1.91 12.01
N VAL A 178 -5.73 -1.98 12.03
CA VAL A 178 -4.93 -1.42 13.11
C VAL A 178 -3.92 -0.41 12.59
N SER A 179 -3.74 0.66 13.35
CA SER A 179 -2.64 1.60 13.17
C SER A 179 -1.82 1.62 14.46
N THR A 180 -0.50 1.51 14.34
CA THR A 180 0.50 1.22 15.39
C THR A 180 0.85 -0.25 15.58
N MET A 181 2.13 -0.48 15.89
CA MET A 181 2.66 -1.82 16.19
C MET A 181 2.11 -2.41 17.49
N LYS A 182 1.66 -1.57 18.44
CA LYS A 182 1.04 -2.02 19.69
C LYS A 182 -0.27 -2.75 19.43
N GLU A 183 -1.12 -2.21 18.57
CA GLU A 183 -2.39 -2.85 18.21
C GLU A 183 -2.18 -4.04 17.24
N ALA A 184 -1.12 -3.99 16.43
CA ALA A 184 -0.68 -5.14 15.64
C ALA A 184 -0.30 -6.32 16.54
N GLU A 185 0.50 -6.08 17.59
CA GLU A 185 0.90 -7.12 18.54
C GLU A 185 -0.29 -7.76 19.25
N ARG A 186 -1.26 -6.94 19.69
CA ARG A 186 -2.51 -7.45 20.28
C ARG A 186 -3.27 -8.34 19.30
N SER A 187 -3.36 -7.91 18.04
CA SER A 187 -4.05 -8.69 17.00
C SER A 187 -3.33 -10.01 16.71
N LEU A 188 -1.99 -10.03 16.72
CA LEU A 188 -1.21 -11.26 16.61
C LEU A 188 -1.43 -12.20 17.80
N ALA A 189 -1.48 -11.68 19.02
CA ALA A 189 -1.77 -12.46 20.21
C ALA A 189 -3.16 -13.11 20.15
N GLU A 190 -4.18 -12.37 19.69
CA GLU A 190 -5.53 -12.93 19.48
C GLU A 190 -5.53 -14.09 18.47
N ILE A 191 -4.75 -13.98 17.39
CA ILE A 191 -4.65 -15.07 16.40
C ILE A 191 -3.96 -16.29 17.00
N LYS A 192 -2.84 -16.09 17.71
CA LYS A 192 -2.08 -17.18 18.36
C LYS A 192 -2.90 -17.90 19.43
N ASN A 193 -3.76 -17.17 20.14
CA ASN A 193 -4.65 -17.72 21.14
C ASN A 193 -5.95 -18.33 20.56
N GLY A 194 -6.15 -18.26 19.23
CA GLY A 194 -7.36 -18.77 18.58
C GLY A 194 -8.62 -17.96 18.86
N THR A 195 -8.51 -16.71 19.33
CA THR A 195 -9.64 -15.84 19.68
C THR A 195 -9.95 -14.80 18.61
N ALA A 196 -9.09 -14.64 17.60
CA ALA A 196 -9.30 -13.71 16.51
C ALA A 196 -10.54 -14.07 15.67
N LYS A 197 -11.40 -13.07 15.41
CA LYS A 197 -12.64 -13.23 14.63
C LYS A 197 -12.53 -12.71 13.20
N PHE A 198 -11.47 -11.94 12.90
CA PHE A 198 -11.27 -11.29 11.62
C PHE A 198 -10.57 -12.19 10.59
N GLN A 199 -10.99 -12.10 9.33
CA GLN A 199 -10.38 -12.82 8.19
C GLN A 199 -9.35 -11.95 7.46
N LEU A 200 -9.53 -10.62 7.51
CA LEU A 200 -8.58 -9.65 6.97
C LEU A 200 -8.07 -8.76 8.09
N LEU A 201 -6.74 -8.59 8.13
CA LEU A 201 -6.07 -7.63 9.01
C LEU A 201 -5.21 -6.70 8.17
N GLU A 202 -5.55 -5.41 8.18
CA GLU A 202 -4.68 -4.33 7.74
C GLU A 202 -3.85 -3.84 8.93
N VAL A 203 -2.54 -3.72 8.73
CA VAL A 203 -1.61 -3.16 9.72
C VAL A 203 -0.86 -2.00 9.08
N MET A 204 -1.01 -0.81 9.66
CA MET A 204 -0.15 0.34 9.40
C MET A 204 0.74 0.61 10.60
N ALA A 205 2.06 0.63 10.39
CA ALA A 205 3.01 0.89 11.47
C ALA A 205 2.88 2.32 12.04
N CYS A 206 2.55 3.28 11.18
CA CYS A 206 2.42 4.69 11.52
C CYS A 206 0.98 4.99 12.03
N PRO A 207 0.82 5.79 13.11
CA PRO A 207 -0.50 6.17 13.59
C PRO A 207 -1.26 7.02 12.55
N GLY A 208 -2.34 6.47 12.00
CA GLY A 208 -3.21 7.14 11.03
C GLY A 208 -2.99 6.70 9.58
N GLY A 209 -1.97 5.90 9.31
CA GLY A 209 -1.51 5.53 7.97
C GLY A 209 0.01 5.62 7.91
#